data_AF-A0A849U227-F1
#
_entry.id   AF-A0A849U227-F1
#
_cell.length_a   1.000
_cell.length_b   1.000
_cell.length_c   1.000
_cell.angle_alpha   90.00
_cell.angle_beta   90.00
_cell.angle_gamma   90.00
#
_symmetry.space_group_name_H-M   'P 1'
#
loop_
_entity.id
_entity.type
_entity.pdbx_description
1 polymer ?
#
loop_
_entity_poly.entity_id
_entity_poly.type
_entity_poly.pdbx_seq_one_letter_code
_entity_poly.pdbx_strand_id
1 'polypeptide(L)'
;MSELKSRPPVKAKPDLDDFLSGAEKKTAQKPIKQQKAAYPWEEAGIRDDVTKVYNLRLPEAYLLKLKFIAEHSPGSMHKFCLNVVQEAIDAKINELTK
;
A
#
# COMPACT_ATOMS: atom_id res chain seq x y z
N MET A 1 -27.02 -28.28 -39.94
CA MET A 1 -25.66 -27.84 -39.62
C MET A 1 -25.70 -26.32 -39.50
N SER A 2 -25.71 -25.81 -38.27
CA SER A 2 -25.82 -24.35 -38.02
C SER A 2 -24.44 -23.72 -38.14
N GLU A 3 -24.26 -22.87 -39.15
CA GLU A 3 -23.04 -22.11 -39.40
C GLU A 3 -22.76 -21.14 -38.23
N LEU A 4 -21.77 -21.47 -37.38
CA LEU A 4 -21.25 -20.54 -36.38
C LEU A 4 -20.52 -19.39 -37.10
N LYS A 5 -21.19 -18.25 -37.20
CA LYS A 5 -20.59 -17.01 -37.72
C LYS A 5 -19.49 -16.54 -36.77
N SER A 6 -18.27 -16.37 -37.29
CA SER A 6 -17.07 -15.98 -36.53
C SER A 6 -17.07 -14.54 -36.01
N ARG A 7 -18.14 -13.77 -36.24
CA ARG A 7 -18.22 -12.35 -35.90
C ARG A 7 -19.17 -12.16 -34.72
N PRO A 8 -18.71 -11.57 -33.61
CA PRO A 8 -19.60 -11.24 -32.50
C PRO A 8 -20.69 -10.27 -32.97
N PRO A 9 -21.91 -10.35 -32.40
CA PRO A 9 -22.97 -9.40 -32.74
C PRO A 9 -22.49 -7.98 -32.42
N VAL A 10 -22.57 -7.10 -33.42
CA VAL A 10 -22.22 -5.69 -33.29
C VAL A 10 -23.21 -5.08 -32.31
N LYS A 11 -22.81 -4.94 -31.03
CA LYS A 11 -23.58 -4.16 -30.06
C LYS A 11 -23.59 -2.71 -30.53
N ALA A 12 -24.76 -2.07 -30.41
CA ALA A 12 -24.92 -0.64 -30.66
C ALA A 12 -23.85 0.13 -29.87
N LYS A 13 -23.29 1.17 -30.49
CA LYS A 13 -22.26 2.02 -29.86
C LYS A 13 -22.84 2.53 -28.53
N PRO A 14 -22.22 2.23 -27.38
CA PRO A 14 -22.66 2.79 -26.12
C PRO A 14 -22.55 4.31 -26.20
N ASP A 15 -23.57 5.00 -25.70
CA ASP A 15 -23.62 6.45 -25.72
C ASP A 15 -22.45 7.00 -24.89
N LEU A 16 -21.61 7.83 -25.52
CA LEU A 16 -20.39 8.35 -24.91
C LEU A 16 -20.74 9.28 -23.74
N ASP A 17 -21.87 9.97 -23.82
CA ASP A 17 -22.36 10.85 -22.77
C ASP A 17 -22.82 10.07 -21.52
N ASP A 18 -23.41 8.88 -21.69
CA ASP A 18 -23.72 7.96 -20.58
C ASP A 18 -22.46 7.41 -19.90
N PHE A 19 -21.38 7.19 -20.66
CA PHE A 19 -20.10 6.74 -20.11
C PHE A 19 -19.38 7.86 -19.34
N LEU A 20 -19.38 9.09 -19.88
CA LEU A 20 -18.75 10.25 -19.26
C LEU A 20 -19.50 10.72 -18.01
N SER A 21 -20.84 10.68 -18.02
CA SER A 21 -21.67 11.07 -16.88
C SER A 21 -21.55 10.12 -15.68
N GLY A 22 -21.08 8.88 -15.88
CA GLY A 22 -20.75 7.95 -14.81
C GLY A 22 -19.61 8.43 -13.91
N ALA A 23 -18.64 9.18 -14.45
CA ALA A 23 -17.48 9.69 -13.72
C ALA A 23 -17.82 10.92 -12.84
N GLU A 24 -18.88 11.66 -13.17
CA GLU A 24 -19.32 12.84 -12.42
C GLU A 24 -20.23 12.52 -11.22
N LYS A 25 -20.64 11.25 -11.05
CA LYS A 25 -21.32 10.80 -9.83
C LYS A 25 -20.32 10.79 -8.67
N LYS A 26 -20.03 11.99 -8.18
CA LYS A 26 -19.36 12.27 -6.92
C LYS A 26 -20.14 11.55 -5.83
N THR A 27 -19.63 10.39 -5.42
CA THR A 27 -20.00 9.77 -4.15
C THR A 27 -19.90 10.87 -3.10
N ALA A 28 -21.05 11.30 -2.57
CA ALA A 28 -21.13 12.31 -1.53
C ALA A 28 -20.26 11.83 -0.37
N GLN A 29 -19.07 12.41 -0.23
CA GLN A 29 -18.18 12.16 0.88
C GLN A 29 -18.92 12.64 2.12
N LYS A 30 -19.36 11.69 2.96
CA LYS A 30 -19.83 12.02 4.31
C LYS A 30 -18.74 12.88 4.97
N PRO A 31 -19.08 14.02 5.58
CA PRO A 31 -18.09 14.85 6.25
C PRO A 31 -17.50 14.04 7.41
N ILE A 32 -16.29 13.52 7.20
CA ILE A 32 -15.49 12.93 8.26
C ILE A 32 -15.18 14.09 9.19
N LYS A 33 -15.75 14.08 10.40
CA LYS A 33 -15.38 15.02 11.46
C LYS A 33 -13.87 14.96 11.59
N GLN A 34 -13.18 16.03 11.20
CA GLN A 34 -11.74 16.14 11.33
C GLN A 34 -11.42 16.25 12.82
N GLN A 35 -11.27 15.10 13.48
CA GLN A 35 -10.49 15.06 14.72
C GLN A 35 -9.09 15.51 14.31
N LYS A 36 -8.58 16.56 14.94
CA LYS A 36 -7.18 16.97 14.75
C LYS A 36 -6.33 15.79 15.20
N ALA A 37 -5.64 15.16 14.25
CA ALA A 37 -4.66 14.13 14.54
C ALA A 37 -3.64 14.72 15.51
N ALA A 38 -3.33 14.00 16.60
CA ALA A 38 -2.34 14.46 17.56
C ALA A 38 -0.93 14.35 16.97
N TYR A 39 -0.74 13.36 16.09
CA TYR A 39 0.53 13.10 15.42
C TYR A 39 0.39 13.02 13.91
N PRO A 40 1.45 13.37 13.15
CA PRO A 40 1.43 13.31 11.69
C PRO A 40 1.09 11.93 11.13
N TRP A 41 1.45 10.84 11.82
CA TRP A 41 1.16 9.46 11.39
C TRP A 41 -0.29 9.00 11.65
N GLU A 42 -1.10 9.77 12.36
CA GLU A 42 -2.52 9.48 12.64
C GLU A 42 -3.47 10.23 11.69
N GLU A 43 -2.94 10.98 10.72
CA GLU A 43 -3.75 11.75 9.78
C GLU A 43 -4.64 10.83 8.93
N ALA A 44 -5.88 11.26 8.67
CA ALA A 44 -6.87 10.49 7.91
C ALA A 44 -6.45 10.15 6.45
N GLY A 45 -5.40 10.81 5.94
CA GLY A 45 -4.83 10.54 4.62
C GLY A 45 -3.77 9.42 4.60
N ILE A 46 -3.37 8.92 5.76
CA ILE A 46 -2.35 7.88 5.87
C ILE A 46 -2.99 6.52 5.70
N ARG A 47 -2.37 5.71 4.85
CA ARG A 47 -2.86 4.41 4.44
C ARG A 47 -1.87 3.33 4.86
N ASP A 48 -2.36 2.33 5.58
CA ASP A 48 -1.54 1.22 6.09
C ASP A 48 -1.00 0.30 4.98
N ASP A 49 -1.63 0.31 3.80
CA ASP A 49 -1.24 -0.51 2.66
C ASP A 49 -0.15 0.13 1.78
N VAL A 50 0.20 1.40 2.04
CA VAL A 50 1.20 2.13 1.26
C VAL A 50 2.58 1.97 1.89
N THR A 51 3.44 1.21 1.21
CA THR A 51 4.86 1.12 1.58
C THR A 51 5.67 2.22 0.88
N LYS A 52 6.57 2.85 1.63
CA LYS A 52 7.51 3.85 1.12
C LYS A 52 8.92 3.28 1.18
N VAL A 53 9.72 3.51 0.14
CA VAL A 53 11.11 3.06 0.10
C VAL A 53 11.95 3.87 1.08
N TYR A 54 12.65 3.18 1.97
CA TYR A 54 13.65 3.76 2.86
C TYR A 54 14.98 3.00 2.67
N ASN A 55 15.98 3.68 2.10
CA ASN A 55 17.26 3.06 1.78
C ASN A 55 18.21 3.12 2.97
N LEU A 56 18.49 1.96 3.57
CA LEU A 56 19.40 1.82 4.70
C LEU A 56 20.85 1.62 4.24
N ARG A 57 21.80 2.33 4.86
CA ARG A 57 23.24 2.06 4.68
C ARG A 57 23.75 1.24 5.85
N LEU A 58 24.18 0.02 5.57
CA LEU A 58 24.79 -0.87 6.56
C LEU A 58 26.28 -1.06 6.25
N PRO A 59 27.15 -1.16 7.27
CA PRO A 59 28.51 -1.64 7.07
C PRO A 59 28.51 -3.05 6.50
N GLU A 60 29.54 -3.39 5.73
CA GLU A 60 29.65 -4.67 5.02
C GLU A 60 29.49 -5.87 5.96
N ALA A 61 30.13 -5.84 7.14
CA ALA A 61 30.04 -6.92 8.11
C ALA A 61 28.59 -7.24 8.54
N TYR A 62 27.72 -6.24 8.64
CA TYR A 62 26.32 -6.45 9.00
C TYR A 62 25.49 -6.99 7.83
N LEU A 63 25.80 -6.57 6.61
CA LEU A 63 25.18 -7.15 5.43
C LEU A 63 25.48 -8.65 5.32
N LEU A 64 26.74 -9.05 5.58
CA LEU A 64 27.13 -10.46 5.61
C LEU A 64 26.39 -11.25 6.69
N LYS A 65 26.24 -10.69 7.89
CA LYS A 65 25.44 -11.31 8.96
C LYS A 65 23.98 -11.49 8.55
N LEU A 66 23.38 -10.50 7.88
CA LEU A 66 22.00 -10.61 7.40
C LEU A 66 21.85 -11.70 6.33
N LYS A 67 22.83 -11.84 5.42
CA LYS A 67 22.84 -12.91 4.42
C LYS A 67 22.88 -14.29 5.10
N PHE A 68 23.76 -14.44 6.09
CA PHE A 68 23.85 -15.66 6.88
C PHE A 68 22.51 -15.99 7.57
N ILE A 69 21.85 -15.01 8.18
CA ILE A 69 20.53 -15.20 8.81
C ILE A 69 19.49 -15.67 7.79
N ALA A 70 19.47 -15.09 6.59
CA ALA A 70 18.52 -15.47 5.54
C ALA A 70 18.77 -16.88 4.97
N GLU A 71 20.02 -17.35 4.97
CA GLU A 71 20.35 -18.73 4.57
C GLU A 71 19.93 -19.76 5.64
N HIS A 72 19.90 -19.36 6.92
CA HIS A 72 19.64 -20.24 8.05
C HIS A 72 18.24 -20.09 8.65
N SER A 73 17.37 -19.26 8.06
CA SER A 73 16.00 -19.05 8.53
C SER A 73 15.01 -18.96 7.37
N PRO A 74 13.73 -19.34 7.55
CA PRO A 74 12.73 -19.31 6.49
C PRO A 74 12.20 -17.89 6.16
N GLY A 75 12.96 -16.83 6.47
CA GLY A 75 12.56 -15.43 6.32
C GLY A 75 13.44 -14.64 5.34
N SER A 76 12.88 -13.59 4.72
CA SER A 76 13.68 -12.67 3.91
C SER A 76 14.47 -11.71 4.79
N MET A 77 15.67 -11.32 4.34
CA MET A 77 16.50 -10.30 5.01
C MET A 77 15.69 -9.02 5.28
N HIS A 78 14.88 -8.61 4.29
CA HIS A 78 14.05 -7.41 4.40
C HIS A 78 13.00 -7.53 5.50
N LYS A 79 12.28 -8.67 5.58
CA LYS A 79 11.26 -8.89 6.61
C LYS A 79 11.87 -8.91 8.01
N PHE A 80 13.04 -9.54 8.17
CA PHE A 80 13.77 -9.52 9.44
C PHE A 80 14.11 -8.09 9.87
N CYS A 81 14.72 -7.30 8.98
CA CYS A 81 15.06 -5.91 9.28
C CYS A 81 13.80 -5.07 9.59
N LEU A 82 12.73 -5.25 8.83
CA LEU A 82 11.48 -4.50 9.01
C LEU A 82 10.90 -4.72 10.41
N ASN A 83 10.78 -5.98 10.85
CA ASN A 83 10.23 -6.31 12.17
C ASN A 83 11.02 -5.64 13.30
N VAL A 84 12.36 -5.77 13.27
CA VAL A 84 13.24 -5.17 14.29
C VAL A 84 13.13 -3.65 14.29
N VAL A 85 13.06 -3.02 13.12
CA VAL A 85 12.95 -1.56 13.00
C VAL A 85 11.58 -1.07 13.48
N GLN A 86 10.49 -1.77 13.15
CA GLN A 86 9.14 -1.40 13.61
C GLN A 86 9.03 -1.44 15.14
N GLU A 87 9.48 -2.52 15.77
CA GLU A 87 9.49 -2.62 17.23
C GLU A 87 10.30 -1.49 17.90
N ALA A 88 11.46 -1.16 17.32
CA ALA A 88 12.29 -0.06 17.81
C ALA A 88 11.65 1.32 17.62
N ILE A 89 10.93 1.54 16.50
CA ILE A 89 10.18 2.78 16.25
C ILE A 89 9.07 2.93 17.28
N ASP A 90 8.24 1.90 17.47
CA ASP A 90 7.11 1.95 18.40
C ASP A 90 7.58 2.19 19.84
N ALA A 91 8.66 1.51 20.25
CA ALA A 91 9.29 1.75 21.54
C ALA A 91 9.74 3.22 21.67
N LYS A 92 10.36 3.78 20.61
CA LYS A 92 10.86 5.16 20.64
C LYS A 92 9.74 6.19 20.64
N ILE A 93 8.66 5.96 19.88
CA ILE A 93 7.49 6.83 19.89
C ILE A 93 6.87 6.84 21.29
N ASN A 94 6.69 5.66 21.90
CA ASN A 94 6.17 5.56 23.27
C ASN A 94 7.03 6.29 24.31
N GLU A 95 8.35 6.37 24.13
CA GLU A 95 9.22 7.19 25.00
C GLU A 95 9.00 8.70 24.80
N LEU A 96 8.76 9.13 23.56
CA LEU A 96 8.62 10.54 23.20
C LEU A 96 7.22 11.10 23.47
N THR A 97 6.21 10.23 23.46
CA THR A 97 4.79 10.60 23.66
C THR A 97 4.27 10.22 25.05
N LYS A 98 5.15 9.81 25.96
CA LYS A 98 4.85 9.54 27.37
C LYS A 98 4.84 10.80 28.22
#